data_AF-A0A8K0CTM1-F1
#
_entry.id   AF-A0A8K0CTM1-F1
#
_cell.length_a   1.000
_cell.length_b   1.000
_cell.length_c   1.000
_cell.angle_alpha   90.00
_cell.angle_beta   90.00
_cell.angle_gamma   90.00
#
_symmetry.space_group_name_H-M   'P 1'
#
loop_
_entity.id
_entity.type
_entity.pdbx_description
1 polymer ?
#
loop_
_entity_poly.entity_id
_entity_poly.type
_entity_poly.pdbx_seq_one_letter_code
_entity_poly.pdbx_strand_id
1 'polypeptide(L)' 'TLAKLDGNKIILDSKAPDGRSGVRTYEFTDSGYVLTMTTGDVTAKRYYSKA' A
#
# COMPACT_ATOMS: atom_id res chain seq x y z
N THR A 1 0.64 12.60 -4.73
CA THR A 1 0.32 11.16 -4.79
C THR A 1 -1.02 10.99 -5.44
N LEU A 2 -1.09 10.24 -6.53
CA LEU A 2 -2.35 9.83 -7.15
C LEU A 2 -2.79 8.52 -6.50
N ALA A 3 -4.04 8.46 -6.07
CA ALA A 3 -4.65 7.23 -5.58
C ALA A 3 -5.47 6.62 -6.72
N LYS A 4 -5.26 5.32 -6.99
CA LYS A 4 -6.05 4.54 -7.95
C LYS A 4 -6.82 3.47 -7.20
N LEU A 5 -8.12 3.38 -7.45
CA LEU A 5 -8.94 2.25 -7.02
C LEU A 5 -8.88 1.16 -8.09
N ASP A 6 -8.57 -0.07 -7.70
CA ASP A 6 -8.49 -1.23 -8.57
C ASP A 6 -9.15 -2.42 -7.87
N GLY A 7 -10.44 -2.66 -8.17
CA GLY A 7 -11.25 -3.65 -7.49
C GLY A 7 -11.34 -3.40 -5.98
N ASN A 8 -10.91 -4.39 -5.18
CA ASN A 8 -10.86 -4.30 -3.71
C ASN A 8 -9.53 -3.72 -3.19
N LYS A 9 -8.74 -3.06 -4.04
CA LYS A 9 -7.43 -2.49 -3.67
C LYS A 9 -7.36 -1.00 -3.95
N ILE A 10 -6.74 -0.25 -3.04
CA ILE A 10 -6.29 1.12 -3.30
C ILE A 10 -4.78 1.09 -3.52
N ILE A 11 -4.33 1.64 -4.64
CA ILE A 11 -2.91 1.74 -5.02
C ILE A 11 -2.50 3.20 -4.96
N LEU A 12 -1.37 3.48 -4.30
CA LEU A 12 -0.84 4.81 -4.05
C LEU A 12 0.64 4.86 -4.42
N ASP A 13 0.97 5.77 -5.32
CA ASP A 13 2.36 6.10 -5.62
C ASP A 13 2.95 6.98 -4.50
N SER A 14 3.98 6.45 -3.86
CA SER A 14 4.63 7.04 -2.69
C SER A 14 6.00 7.56 -3.09
N LYS A 15 6.19 8.87 -3.08
CA LYS A 15 7.51 9.48 -3.18
C LYS A 15 7.94 9.98 -1.81
N ALA A 16 9.01 9.40 -1.27
CA ALA A 16 9.60 9.84 -0.02
C ALA A 16 10.39 11.16 -0.24
N PRO A 17 10.51 12.01 0.79
CA PRO A 17 11.26 13.28 0.69
C PRO A 17 12.73 13.10 0.32
N ASP A 18 13.32 11.94 0.61
CA ASP A 18 14.69 11.56 0.26
C ASP A 18 14.86 11.13 -1.22
N GLY A 19 13.81 11.28 -2.04
CA GLY A 19 13.84 10.97 -3.46
C GLY A 19 13.50 9.52 -3.79
N ARG A 20 13.36 8.62 -2.80
CA ARG A 20 12.95 7.23 -3.05
C ARG A 20 11.49 7.16 -3.47
N SER A 21 11.21 6.36 -4.49
CA SER A 21 9.86 6.08 -4.96
C SER A 21 9.47 4.65 -4.57
N GLY A 22 8.21 4.47 -4.23
CA GLY A 22 7.62 3.18 -3.90
C GLY A 22 6.14 3.16 -4.19
N VAL A 23 5.56 1.96 -4.13
CA VAL A 23 4.12 1.75 -4.31
C VAL A 23 3.56 1.24 -3.00
N ARG A 24 2.41 1.78 -2.59
CA ARG A 24 1.62 1.27 -1.47
C ARG A 24 0.31 0.71 -2.00
N THR A 25 -0.02 -0.50 -1.58
CA THR A 25 -1.28 -1.16 -1.92
C THR A 25 -2.02 -1.49 -0.63
N TYR A 26 -3.29 -1.08 -0.56
CA TYR A 26 -4.21 -1.39 0.52
C TYR A 26 -5.22 -2.39 -0.03
N GLU A 27 -5.18 -3.62 0.45
CA GLU A 27 -6.12 -4.67 0.04
C GLU A 27 -7.13 -4.91 1.15
N PHE A 28 -8.41 -4.68 0.83
CA PHE A 28 -9.51 -4.82 1.79
C PHE A 28 -10.03 -6.26 1.83
N THR A 29 -10.29 -6.72 3.05
CA THR A 29 -10.79 -8.05 3.38
C THR A 29 -11.87 -7.94 4.47
N ASP A 30 -12.66 -8.98 4.69
CA ASP A 30 -13.74 -8.94 5.70
C ASP A 30 -13.22 -8.82 7.16
N SER A 31 -11.95 -9.17 7.39
CA SER A 31 -11.28 -9.12 8.68
C SER A 31 -10.49 -7.82 8.92
N GLY A 32 -10.37 -6.95 7.92
CA GLY A 32 -9.59 -5.73 7.97
C GLY A 32 -8.88 -5.43 6.65
N TYR A 33 -7.62 -4.98 6.67
CA TYR A 33 -6.88 -4.72 5.44
C TYR A 33 -5.39 -5.03 5.56
N VAL A 34 -4.77 -5.30 4.41
CA VAL A 34 -3.33 -5.51 4.29
C VAL A 34 -2.71 -4.34 3.56
N LEU A 35 -1.75 -3.67 4.20
CA LEU A 35 -0.91 -2.67 3.57
C LEU A 35 0.38 -3.34 3.09
N THR A 36 0.63 -3.29 1.77
CA THR A 36 1.91 -3.69 1.17
C THR A 36 2.64 -2.45 0.68
N MET A 37 3.91 -2.30 1.03
CA MET A 37 4.78 -1.25 0.50
C MET A 37 5.98 -1.88 -0.19
N THR A 38 6.21 -1.52 -1.45
CA THR A 38 7.37 -1.94 -2.22
C THR A 38 8.22 -0.73 -2.57
N THR A 39 9.54 -0.82 -2.37
CA THR A 39 10.52 0.22 -2.69
C THR A 39 11.81 -0.44 -3.17
N GLY A 40 12.16 -0.24 -4.44
CA GLY A 40 13.21 -1.05 -5.08
C GLY A 40 12.85 -2.54 -5.01
N ASP A 41 13.79 -3.35 -4.52
CA ASP A 41 13.61 -4.81 -4.38
C ASP A 41 13.05 -5.24 -3.02
N VAL A 42 12.78 -4.28 -2.12
CA VAL A 42 12.28 -4.57 -0.77
C VAL A 42 10.76 -4.41 -0.72
N THR A 43 10.09 -5.42 -0.17
CA THR A 43 8.65 -5.39 0.09
C THR A 43 8.36 -5.63 1.57
N ALA A 44 7.59 -4.73 2.18
CA ALA A 44 7.10 -4.85 3.56
C ALA A 44 5.57 -4.97 3.59
N LYS A 45 5.05 -5.77 4.53
CA LYS A 45 3.61 -5.94 4.73
C LYS A 45 3.22 -5.64 6.16
N ARG A 46 2.07 -4.98 6.33
CA ARG A 46 1.43 -4.75 7.63
C ARG A 46 -0.03 -5.18 7.57
N TYR A 47 -0.45 -5.93 8.58
CA TYR A 47 -1.80 -6.48 8.71
C TYR A 47 -2.56 -5.67 9.74
N TYR A 48 -3.74 -5.20 9.36
CA TYR A 48 -4.64 -4.45 10.23
C TYR A 48 -5.94 -5.23 10.36
N SER A 49 -6.34 -5.50 11.60
CA SER A 49 -7.66 -6.06 11.90
C SER A 49 -8.69 -4.93 12.02
N LYS A 50 -9.93 -5.20 11.63
CA LYS A 50 -11.04 -4.29 11.93
C LYS A 50 -11.23 -4.16 13.44
N ALA A 51 -11.63 -2.96 13.87
CA ALA A 51 -12.03 -2.69 15.26
C ALA A 51 -13.39 -3.32 15.58
#